data_AF-A0A235IR87-F1
#
_entry.id   AF-A0A235IR87-F1
#
_cell.length_a   1.000
_cell.length_b   1.000
_cell.length_c   1.000
_cell.angle_alpha   90.00
_cell.angle_beta   90.00
_cell.angle_gamma   90.00
#
_symmetry.space_group_name_H-M   'P 1'
#
loop_
_entity.id
_entity.type
_entity.pdbx_description
1 polymer ?
#
loop_
_entity_poly.entity_id
_entity_poly.type
_entity_poly.pdbx_seq_one_letter_code
_entity_poly.pdbx_strand_id
1 'polypeptide(L)'
;MKQLTGSMSIAALPPSTAASSKKELLETIDWLQREGAATETNLKLLTAIVESILWSEESYTRFLQCGFDAAIELFDITSQNWDFTETNSSPHNPRNWDEYKRLEKHQ
;
A
#
# COMPACT_ATOMS: atom_id res chain seq x y z
N MET A 1 -49.14 31.96 -19.98
CA MET A 1 -47.77 32.00 -19.44
C MET A 1 -47.36 30.57 -19.10
N LYS A 2 -46.32 30.01 -19.73
CA LYS A 2 -45.77 28.68 -19.40
C LYS A 2 -44.41 28.91 -18.74
N GLN A 3 -44.24 28.49 -17.48
CA GLN A 3 -42.98 28.59 -16.76
C GLN A 3 -41.99 27.55 -17.31
N LEU A 4 -40.81 27.99 -17.72
CA LEU A 4 -39.68 27.15 -18.08
C LEU A 4 -38.93 26.77 -16.79
N THR A 5 -39.38 25.73 -16.09
CA THR A 5 -38.56 25.04 -15.09
C THR A 5 -37.74 23.96 -15.79
N GLY A 6 -36.76 24.38 -16.57
CA GLY A 6 -35.73 23.51 -17.10
C GLY A 6 -34.59 23.45 -16.09
N SER A 7 -34.66 22.53 -15.13
CA SER A 7 -33.49 22.15 -14.35
C SER A 7 -32.48 21.52 -15.31
N MET A 8 -31.47 22.30 -15.71
CA MET A 8 -30.33 21.75 -16.44
C MET A 8 -29.61 20.78 -15.51
N SER A 9 -29.50 19.53 -15.95
CA SER A 9 -28.59 18.57 -15.32
C SER A 9 -27.18 19.17 -15.41
N ILE A 10 -26.61 19.54 -14.26
CA ILE A 10 -25.20 19.93 -14.19
C ILE A 10 -24.43 18.69 -14.60
N ALA A 11 -23.87 18.69 -15.81
CA ALA A 11 -22.95 17.66 -16.24
C ALA A 11 -21.86 17.56 -15.16
N ALA A 12 -21.74 16.40 -14.53
CA ALA A 12 -20.71 16.15 -13.55
C ALA A 12 -19.36 16.48 -14.21
N LEU A 13 -18.61 17.40 -13.61
CA LEU A 13 -17.24 17.68 -14.04
C LEU A 13 -16.49 16.35 -14.07
N PRO A 14 -15.69 16.07 -15.13
CA PRO A 14 -14.90 14.85 -15.17
C PRO A 14 -14.07 14.77 -13.88
N PRO A 15 -13.93 13.57 -13.28
CA PRO A 15 -13.13 13.42 -12.08
C PRO A 15 -11.76 14.05 -12.32
N SER A 16 -11.30 14.85 -11.35
CA SER A 16 -9.96 15.42 -11.40
C SER A 16 -8.98 14.29 -11.71
N THR A 17 -8.11 14.48 -12.70
CA THR A 17 -7.09 13.49 -13.08
C THR A 17 -6.27 13.08 -11.87
N ALA A 18 -5.96 14.00 -10.96
CA ALA A 18 -5.30 13.70 -9.69
C ALA A 18 -6.12 12.79 -8.77
N ALA A 19 -7.45 12.96 -8.72
CA ALA A 19 -8.32 12.10 -7.92
C ALA A 19 -8.42 10.69 -8.52
N SER A 20 -8.47 10.57 -9.85
CA SER A 20 -8.43 9.26 -10.54
C SER A 20 -7.10 8.55 -10.30
N SER A 21 -5.98 9.24 -10.52
CA SER A 21 -4.65 8.65 -10.32
C SER A 21 -4.39 8.28 -8.86
N LYS A 22 -4.91 9.05 -7.89
CA LYS A 22 -4.84 8.68 -6.48
C LYS A 22 -5.62 7.39 -6.19
N LYS A 23 -6.81 7.25 -6.77
CA LYS A 23 -7.61 6.03 -6.63
C LYS A 23 -6.87 4.82 -7.22
N GLU A 24 -6.30 4.97 -8.41
CA GLU A 24 -5.50 3.93 -9.06
C GLU A 24 -4.27 3.52 -8.22
N LEU A 25 -3.61 4.49 -7.57
CA LEU A 25 -2.52 4.22 -6.63
C LEU A 25 -2.98 3.32 -5.48
N LEU A 26 -4.10 3.66 -4.83
CA LEU A 26 -4.65 2.87 -3.73
C LEU A 26 -5.06 1.47 -4.18
N GLU A 27 -5.72 1.36 -5.33
CA GLU A 27 -6.12 0.06 -5.90
C GLU A 27 -4.90 -0.82 -6.23
N THR A 28 -3.79 -0.20 -6.65
CA THR A 28 -2.53 -0.91 -6.92
C THR A 28 -1.91 -1.43 -5.62
N ILE A 29 -1.89 -0.63 -4.55
CA ILE A 29 -1.40 -1.07 -3.24
C ILE A 29 -2.27 -2.23 -2.71
N ASP A 30 -3.60 -2.10 -2.81
CA ASP A 30 -4.54 -3.15 -2.38
C ASP A 30 -4.39 -4.44 -3.19
N TRP A 31 -4.08 -4.32 -4.48
CA TRP A 31 -3.79 -5.46 -5.34
C TRP A 31 -2.48 -6.14 -4.92
N LEU A 32 -1.41 -5.37 -4.69
CA LEU A 32 -0.12 -5.89 -4.20
C LEU A 32 -0.26 -6.62 -2.86
N GLN A 33 -1.06 -6.07 -1.94
CA GLN A 33 -1.31 -6.71 -0.65
C GLN A 33 -2.04 -8.04 -0.78
N ARG A 34 -2.97 -8.17 -1.74
CA ARG A 34 -3.73 -9.41 -1.96
C ARG A 34 -2.92 -10.49 -2.68
N GLU A 35 -2.15 -10.11 -3.70
CA GLU A 35 -1.40 -11.05 -4.53
C GLU A 35 -0.01 -11.40 -3.96
N GLY A 36 0.46 -10.65 -2.96
CA GLY A 36 1.80 -10.77 -2.41
C GLY A 36 2.81 -9.89 -3.15
N ALA A 37 3.63 -9.19 -2.39
CA ALA A 37 4.54 -8.19 -2.93
C ALA A 37 6.01 -8.62 -2.96
N ALA A 38 6.36 -9.80 -2.46
CA ALA A 38 7.75 -10.28 -2.37
C ALA A 38 8.40 -10.68 -3.71
N THR A 39 7.68 -10.61 -4.83
CA THR A 39 8.27 -10.87 -6.15
C THR A 39 9.07 -9.66 -6.65
N GLU A 40 10.11 -9.87 -7.47
CA GLU A 40 10.96 -8.79 -7.98
C GLU A 40 10.15 -7.68 -8.67
N THR A 41 9.17 -8.06 -9.50
CA THR A 41 8.29 -7.12 -10.21
C THR A 41 7.43 -6.31 -9.24
N ASN A 42 6.85 -6.95 -8.23
CA ASN A 42 5.96 -6.30 -7.28
C ASN A 42 6.73 -5.39 -6.31
N LEU A 43 7.95 -5.76 -5.93
CA LEU A 43 8.86 -4.89 -5.17
C LEU A 43 9.23 -3.63 -5.96
N LYS A 44 9.51 -3.75 -7.26
CA LYS A 44 9.74 -2.57 -8.13
C LYS A 44 8.54 -1.64 -8.16
N LEU A 45 7.34 -2.20 -8.19
CA LEU A 45 6.10 -1.42 -8.15
C LEU A 45 5.91 -0.72 -6.79
N LEU A 46 6.18 -1.39 -5.66
CA LEU A 46 6.20 -0.76 -4.34
C LEU A 46 7.21 0.39 -4.26
N THR A 47 8.42 0.21 -4.80
CA THR A 47 9.42 1.28 -4.85
C THR A 47 8.92 2.47 -5.67
N ALA A 48 8.29 2.24 -6.82
CA ALA A 48 7.72 3.33 -7.61
C ALA A 48 6.57 4.05 -6.88
N ILE A 49 5.77 3.32 -6.08
CA ILE A 49 4.70 3.87 -5.25
C ILE A 49 5.27 4.83 -4.20
N VAL A 50 6.40 4.50 -3.55
CA VAL A 50 7.01 5.40 -2.55
C VAL A 50 7.63 6.66 -3.14
N GLU A 51 7.91 6.66 -4.44
CA GLU A 51 8.39 7.84 -5.15
C GLU A 51 7.26 8.68 -5.75
N SER A 52 6.00 8.23 -5.65
CA SER A 52 4.85 8.89 -6.29
C SER A 52 4.49 10.23 -5.65
N ILE A 53 4.24 11.26 -6.45
CA ILE A 53 3.77 12.56 -5.93
C ILE A 53 2.35 12.53 -5.34
N LEU A 54 1.62 11.41 -5.50
CA LEU A 54 0.22 11.25 -5.10
C LEU A 54 0.05 10.79 -3.64
N TRP A 55 1.11 10.96 -2.84
CA TRP A 55 1.20 10.62 -1.43
C TRP A 55 0.09 11.24 -0.57
N SER A 56 -0.48 10.43 0.31
CA SER A 56 -1.38 10.83 1.37
C SER A 56 -1.20 9.92 2.59
N GLU A 57 -1.75 10.32 3.73
CA GLU A 57 -1.73 9.48 4.94
C GLU A 57 -2.37 8.10 4.71
N GLU A 58 -3.47 8.05 3.95
CA GLU A 58 -4.13 6.78 3.60
C GLU A 58 -3.23 5.87 2.75
N SER A 59 -2.64 6.41 1.68
CA SER A 59 -1.72 5.63 0.84
C SER A 59 -0.47 5.20 1.62
N TYR A 60 -0.06 5.97 2.62
CA TYR A 60 1.04 5.64 3.54
C TYR A 60 0.78 4.44 4.38
N THR A 61 -0.34 4.43 5.07
CA THR A 61 -0.68 3.32 5.94
C THR A 61 -0.79 2.02 5.16
N ARG A 62 -1.41 2.06 3.97
CA ARG A 62 -1.53 0.89 3.10
C ARG A 62 -0.18 0.45 2.52
N PHE A 63 0.64 1.40 2.07
CA PHE A 63 1.99 1.13 1.58
C PHE A 63 2.85 0.47 2.66
N LEU A 64 2.85 1.00 3.88
CA LEU A 64 3.62 0.45 4.99
C LEU A 64 3.20 -0.98 5.31
N GLN A 65 1.89 -1.25 5.38
CA GLN A 65 1.37 -2.60 5.59
C GLN A 65 1.88 -3.56 4.51
N CYS A 66 1.65 -3.23 3.25
CA CYS A 66 2.08 -4.06 2.12
C CYS A 66 3.61 -4.26 2.09
N GLY A 67 4.38 -3.21 2.41
CA GLY A 67 5.84 -3.27 2.46
C GLY A 67 6.37 -4.17 3.59
N PHE A 68 5.77 -4.10 4.79
CA PHE A 68 6.14 -4.99 5.89
C PHE A 68 5.76 -6.44 5.59
N ASP A 69 4.58 -6.69 5.03
CA ASP A 69 4.16 -8.04 4.62
C ASP A 69 5.16 -8.65 3.62
N ALA A 70 5.59 -7.86 2.61
CA ALA A 70 6.60 -8.30 1.64
C ALA A 70 7.96 -8.57 2.29
N ALA A 71 8.41 -7.69 3.19
CA ALA A 71 9.67 -7.87 3.90
C ALA A 71 9.66 -9.12 4.78
N ILE A 72 8.53 -9.38 5.45
CA ILE A 72 8.31 -10.57 6.27
C ILE A 72 8.36 -11.82 5.42
N GLU A 73 7.65 -11.85 4.29
CA GLU A 73 7.64 -12.98 3.37
C GLU A 73 9.06 -13.29 2.85
N LEU A 74 9.80 -12.26 2.42
CA LEU A 74 11.19 -12.40 1.99
C LEU A 74 12.10 -12.93 3.10
N PHE A 75 11.93 -12.42 4.32
CA PHE A 75 12.68 -12.89 5.46
C PHE A 75 12.38 -14.38 5.74
N ASP A 76 11.10 -14.75 5.81
CA ASP A 76 10.68 -16.13 6.08
C ASP A 76 11.19 -17.11 5.02
N ILE A 77 11.25 -16.70 3.74
CA ILE A 77 11.84 -17.50 2.65
C ILE A 77 13.35 -17.65 2.82
N THR A 78 14.05 -16.58 3.19
CA THR A 78 15.51 -16.58 3.27
C THR A 78 16.06 -17.20 4.57
N SER A 79 15.26 -17.21 5.63
CA SER A 79 15.62 -17.75 6.95
C SER A 79 15.12 -19.17 7.20
N GLN A 80 14.61 -19.89 6.20
CA GLN A 80 14.03 -21.24 6.39
C GLN A 80 14.96 -22.25 7.05
N ASN A 81 16.27 -22.08 6.87
CA ASN A 81 17.30 -22.96 7.41
C ASN A 81 17.99 -22.40 8.66
N TRP A 82 17.56 -21.25 9.16
CA TRP A 82 18.14 -20.64 10.35
C TRP A 82 17.59 -21.29 11.61
N ASP A 83 18.39 -21.28 12.67
CA ASP A 83 17.91 -21.74 13.97
C ASP A 83 16.82 -20.81 14.50
N PHE A 84 15.83 -21.35 15.20
CA PHE A 84 14.70 -20.58 15.72
C PHE A 84 15.13 -19.35 16.54
N THR A 85 16.13 -19.51 17.40
CA THR A 85 16.67 -18.41 18.22
C THR A 85 17.35 -17.34 17.36
N GLU A 86 18.02 -17.75 16.28
CA GLU A 86 18.67 -16.85 15.33
C GLU A 86 17.61 -16.05 14.55
N THR A 87 16.59 -16.71 14.02
CA THR A 87 15.46 -16.09 13.30
C THR A 87 14.72 -15.06 14.16
N ASN A 88 14.43 -15.39 15.42
CA ASN A 88 13.65 -14.52 16.30
C ASN A 88 14.44 -13.35 16.88
N SER A 89 15.75 -13.49 17.07
CA SER A 89 16.58 -12.40 17.60
C SER A 89 17.22 -11.54 16.52
N SER A 90 17.14 -11.97 15.25
CA SER A 90 17.76 -11.28 14.12
C SER A 90 17.25 -9.84 13.97
N PRO A 91 18.14 -8.85 13.84
CA PRO A 91 17.75 -7.48 13.48
C PRO A 91 17.22 -7.37 12.05
N HIS A 92 17.44 -8.40 11.21
CA HIS A 92 16.90 -8.46 9.86
C HIS A 92 15.49 -9.02 9.79
N ASN A 93 14.97 -9.59 10.88
CA ASN A 93 13.56 -10.01 10.96
C ASN A 93 12.68 -8.75 11.07
N PRO A 94 11.83 -8.45 10.08
CA PRO A 94 11.03 -7.22 10.11
C PRO A 94 10.07 -7.16 11.30
N ARG A 95 9.70 -8.31 11.87
CA ARG A 95 8.87 -8.38 13.09
C ARG A 95 9.56 -7.78 14.31
N ASN A 96 10.89 -7.64 14.27
CA ASN A 96 11.65 -7.01 15.33
C ASN A 96 11.76 -5.49 15.20
N TRP A 97 11.38 -4.90 14.05
CA TRP A 97 11.50 -3.47 13.82
C TRP A 97 10.44 -2.68 14.61
N ASP A 98 10.86 -1.55 15.17
CA ASP A 98 10.00 -0.74 16.04
C ASP A 98 8.80 -0.17 15.27
N GLU A 99 8.99 0.20 14.01
CA GLU A 99 7.95 0.69 13.12
C GLU A 99 6.87 -0.37 12.87
N TYR A 100 7.27 -1.62 12.63
CA TYR A 100 6.32 -2.73 12.48
C TYR A 100 5.53 -2.98 13.77
N LYS A 101 6.23 -3.00 14.92
CA LYS A 101 5.58 -3.15 16.25
C LYS A 101 4.60 -2.02 16.58
N ARG A 102 4.83 -0.80 16.06
CA ARG A 102 3.89 0.31 16.20
C ARG A 102 2.66 0.10 15.32
N LEU A 103 2.86 -0.38 14.10
CA LEU A 103 1.79 -0.68 13.15
C LEU A 103 0.84 -1.76 13.69
N GLU A 104 1.36 -2.88 14.22
CA GLU A 104 0.54 -3.95 14.82
C GLU A 104 -0.32 -3.46 16.00
N LYS A 105 0.17 -2.50 16.79
CA LYS A 105 -0.59 -1.97 17.94
C LYS A 105 -1.77 -1.07 17.55
N HIS A 106 -1.82 -0.63 16.31
CA HIS A 106 -2.82 0.29 15.78
C HIS A 106 -3.77 -0.37 14.77
N GLN A 107 -3.61 -1.68 14.53
CA GLN A 107 -4.57 -2.53 13.81
C GLN A 107 -5.59 -3.13 14.76
#